data_AF-I0SID6-F1
#
_entry.id   AF-I0SID6-F1
#
_cell.length_a   1.000
_cell.length_b   1.000
_cell.length_c   1.000
_cell.angle_alpha   90.00
_cell.angle_beta   90.00
_cell.angle_gamma   90.00
#
_symmetry.space_group_name_H-M   'P 1'
#
loop_
_entity.id
_entity.type
_entity.pdbx_description
1 polymer ?
#
loop_
_entity_poly.entity_id
_entity_poly.type
_entity_poly.pdbx_seq_one_letter_code
_entity_poly.pdbx_strand_id
1 'polypeptide(L)' 'MAYRKLGRTSSQRKAMLRDLTTDLIINESIVTTEARAKEIRKTVEKMITLGKRGDLHARRQAAAFV' A
#
# COMPACT_ATOMS: atom_id res chain seq x y z
N MET A 1 15.80 2.12 -5.89
CA MET A 1 14.81 1.18 -6.46
C MET A 1 13.89 1.93 -7.41
N ALA A 2 13.77 1.48 -8.65
CA ALA A 2 12.81 2.03 -9.61
C ALA A 2 11.37 1.72 -9.17
N TYR A 3 10.46 2.68 -9.36
CA TYR A 3 9.02 2.50 -9.17
C TYR A 3 8.35 2.57 -10.54
N ARG A 4 7.32 1.74 -10.78
CA ARG A 4 6.57 1.80 -12.04
C ARG A 4 5.62 2.99 -12.04
N LYS A 5 5.57 3.71 -13.16
CA LYS A 5 4.64 4.86 -13.33
C LYS A 5 3.18 4.42 -13.49
N LEU A 6 2.93 3.18 -13.93
CA LEU A 6 1.60 2.58 -14.10
C LEU A 6 0.63 3.44 -14.95
N GLY A 7 1.18 4.25 -15.86
CA GLY A 7 0.41 5.18 -16.71
C GLY A 7 -0.35 6.27 -15.95
N ARG A 8 0.02 6.56 -14.69
CA ARG A 8 -0.70 7.51 -13.82
C ARG A 8 0.19 8.64 -13.34
N THR A 9 -0.42 9.80 -13.09
CA THR A 9 0.24 10.89 -12.38
C THR A 9 0.60 10.46 -10.95
N SER A 10 1.49 11.20 -10.30
CA SER A 10 1.95 10.87 -8.94
C SER A 10 0.79 10.80 -7.93
N SER A 11 -0.16 11.74 -7.99
CA SER A 11 -1.33 11.79 -7.13
C SER A 11 -2.26 10.59 -7.35
N GLN A 12 -2.63 10.32 -8.61
CA GLN A 12 -3.49 9.18 -8.98
C GLN A 12 -2.86 7.84 -8.61
N ARG A 13 -1.54 7.69 -8.81
CA ARG A 13 -0.84 6.47 -8.43
C ARG A 13 -0.83 6.27 -6.92
N LYS A 14 -0.61 7.34 -6.14
CA LYS A 14 -0.65 7.28 -4.67
C LYS A 14 -2.03 6.86 -4.17
N ALA A 15 -3.11 7.45 -4.70
CA ALA A 15 -4.48 7.09 -4.36
C ALA A 15 -4.76 5.60 -4.69
N MET A 16 -4.47 5.17 -5.91
CA MET A 16 -4.67 3.77 -6.32
C MET A 16 -3.88 2.77 -5.45
N LEU A 17 -2.63 3.08 -5.09
CA LEU A 17 -1.83 2.20 -4.22
C LEU A 17 -2.41 2.14 -2.81
N ARG A 18 -2.94 3.25 -2.30
CA ARG A 18 -3.62 3.30 -1.00
C ARG A 18 -4.89 2.45 -1.00
N ASP A 19 -5.74 2.62 -2.00
CA ASP A 19 -7.01 1.91 -2.11
C ASP A 19 -6.75 0.39 -2.19
N LEU A 20 -5.85 -0.04 -3.09
CA LEU A 20 -5.51 -1.47 -3.23
C LEU A 20 -4.80 -2.06 -2.00
N THR A 21 -4.03 -1.26 -1.26
CA THR A 21 -3.42 -1.71 0.01
C THR A 21 -4.50 -1.93 1.06
N THR A 22 -5.49 -1.03 1.12
CA THR A 22 -6.62 -1.11 2.06
C THR A 22 -7.49 -2.33 1.75
N ASP A 23 -7.85 -2.50 0.47
CA ASP A 23 -8.64 -3.64 0.01
C ASP A 23 -7.96 -4.98 0.31
N LEU A 24 -6.63 -5.07 0.13
CA LEU A 24 -5.89 -6.29 0.45
C LEU A 24 -5.87 -6.58 1.97
N ILE A 25 -5.77 -5.55 2.81
CA ILE A 25 -5.79 -5.74 4.27
C ILE A 25 -7.19 -6.19 4.73
N ILE A 26 -8.26 -5.66 4.14
CA ILE A 26 -9.64 -6.00 4.51
C ILE A 26 -10.04 -7.40 4.01
N ASN A 27 -9.72 -7.72 2.76
CA ASN A 27 -10.20 -8.94 2.09
C ASN A 27 -9.19 -10.09 2.12
N GLU A 28 -8.00 -9.89 2.70
CA GLU A 28 -6.86 -10.83 2.78
C GLU A 28 -6.24 -11.25 1.43
N SER A 29 -6.99 -11.14 0.33
CA SER A 29 -6.57 -11.45 -1.03
C SER A 29 -7.32 -10.59 -2.04
N ILE A 30 -6.63 -10.16 -3.10
CA ILE A 30 -7.23 -9.41 -4.21
C ILE A 30 -6.66 -9.90 -5.56
N VAL A 31 -7.48 -9.85 -6.60
CA VAL A 31 -7.04 -10.11 -7.98
C VAL A 31 -6.74 -8.78 -8.66
N THR A 32 -5.52 -8.60 -9.17
CA THR A 32 -5.10 -7.38 -9.87
C THR A 32 -4.06 -7.70 -10.94
N THR A 33 -3.64 -6.69 -11.70
CA THR A 33 -2.60 -6.90 -12.73
C THR A 33 -1.24 -7.14 -12.09
N GLU A 34 -0.40 -7.97 -12.73
CA GLU A 34 0.93 -8.32 -12.22
C GLU A 34 1.77 -7.08 -11.90
N ALA A 35 1.70 -6.06 -12.77
CA ALA A 35 2.41 -4.81 -12.58
C ALA A 35 1.99 -4.07 -11.30
N ARG A 36 0.68 -4.05 -10.99
CA ARG A 36 0.12 -3.43 -9.78
C ARG A 36 0.44 -4.26 -8.54
N ALA A 37 0.27 -5.57 -8.60
CA ALA A 37 0.57 -6.49 -7.49
C ALA A 37 2.02 -6.33 -7.00
N LYS A 38 2.98 -6.28 -7.92
CA LYS A 38 4.41 -6.08 -7.60
C LYS A 38 4.70 -4.73 -6.95
N GLU A 39 3.93 -3.68 -7.24
CA GLU A 39 4.10 -2.36 -6.60
C GLU A 39 3.43 -2.29 -5.22
N ILE A 40 2.22 -2.84 -5.09
CA ILE A 40 1.45 -2.88 -3.83
C ILE A 40 2.18 -3.67 -2.75
N ARG A 41 2.93 -4.71 -3.13
CA ARG A 41 3.72 -5.51 -2.18
C ARG A 41 4.59 -4.64 -1.24
N LYS A 42 5.24 -3.60 -1.79
CA LYS A 42 6.11 -2.71 -1.01
C LYS A 42 5.35 -1.84 -0.01
N THR A 43 4.11 -1.44 -0.33
CA THR A 43 3.29 -0.61 0.57
C THR A 43 2.67 -1.47 1.66
N VAL A 44 2.16 -2.65 1.30
CA VAL A 44 1.55 -3.60 2.24
C VAL A 44 2.57 -4.13 3.25
N GLU A 45 3.77 -4.55 2.82
CA GLU A 45 4.80 -5.03 3.73
C GLU A 45 5.18 -3.96 4.78
N LYS A 46 5.23 -2.68 4.38
CA LYS A 46 5.44 -1.57 5.31
C LYS A 46 4.28 -1.40 6.29
N MET A 47 3.03 -1.48 5.81
CA MET A 47 1.86 -1.38 6.69
C MET A 47 1.82 -2.50 7.72
N ILE A 48 2.10 -3.74 7.30
CA ILE A 48 2.20 -4.89 8.21
C ILE A 48 3.31 -4.67 9.24
N THR A 49 4.47 -4.15 8.81
CA THR A 49 5.60 -3.86 9.73
C THR A 49 5.23 -2.82 10.77
N LEU A 50 4.54 -1.74 10.37
CA LEU A 50 4.03 -0.71 11.30
C LEU A 50 2.97 -1.29 12.24
N GLY A 51 2.07 -2.14 11.73
CA GLY A 51 1.06 -2.84 12.53
C GLY A 51 1.71 -3.73 13.60
N LYS A 52 2.75 -4.49 13.23
CA LYS A 52 3.51 -5.33 14.16
C LYS A 52 4.27 -4.52 15.22
N ARG A 53 4.74 -3.31 14.90
CA ARG A 53 5.45 -2.43 15.86
C ARG A 53 4.53 -1.96 17.00
N GLY A 54 3.24 -1.73 16.71
CA GLY A 54 2.19 -1.56 17.72
C GLY A 54 2.16 -0.24 18.51
N ASP A 55 3.22 0.57 18.47
CA ASP A 55 3.29 1.86 19.18
C ASP A 55 2.38 2.96 18.58
N LEU A 56 2.12 4.02 19.35
CA LEU A 56 1.27 5.14 18.92
C LEU A 56 1.81 5.85 17.68
N HIS A 57 3.14 5.95 17.55
CA HIS A 57 3.78 6.59 16.40
C HIS A 57 3.55 5.77 15.12
N ALA A 58 3.59 4.45 15.20
CA ALA A 58 3.35 3.50 14.12
C ALA A 58 1.90 3.58 13.66
N ARG A 59 0.96 3.63 14.61
CA ARG A 59 -0.46 3.81 14.31
C ARG A 59 -0.71 5.12 13.57
N ARG A 60 -0.08 6.22 13.99
CA ARG A 60 -0.16 7.52 13.28
C ARG A 60 0.47 7.47 11.89
N GLN A 61 1.60 6.78 11.71
CA GLN A 61 2.24 6.60 10.42
C GLN A 61 1.37 5.77 9.45
N ALA A 62 0.73 4.70 9.94
CA ALA A 62 -0.19 3.88 9.16
C ALA A 62 -1.45 4.68 8.77
N ALA A 63 -2.04 5.41 9.72
CA ALA A 63 -3.22 6.26 9.48
C ALA A 63 -2.96 7.45 8.55
N ALA A 64 -1.71 7.88 8.40
CA ALA A 64 -1.36 8.92 7.41
C ALA A 64 -1.30 8.37 5.97
N PHE A 65 -1.19 7.04 5.81
CA PHE A 65 -1.12 6.38 4.51
C PHE A 65 -2.47 5.84 4.06
N VAL A 66 -3.21 5.17 4.94
CA VAL A 66 -4.53 4.54 4.70
C VAL A 66 -5.64 5.57 4.88
#